data_AF-A0A949ZFZ4-F1
#
_entry.id   AF-A0A949ZFZ4-F1
#
_cell.length_a   1.000
_cell.length_b   1.000
_cell.length_c   1.000
_cell.angle_alpha   90.00
_cell.angle_beta   90.00
_cell.angle_gamma   90.00
#
_symmetry.space_group_name_H-M   'P 1'
#
loop_
_entity.id
_entity.type
_entity.pdbx_description
1 polymer ?
#
loop_
_entity_poly.entity_id
_entity_poly.type
_entity_poly.pdbx_seq_one_letter_code
_entity_poly.pdbx_strand_id
1 'polypeptide(L)'
;MTWKTVSAADGHLATGSFAFGIGVAATAVPHTAAVVGANPPSPFAVVMRLVLFVGLVVVVGAVVLSAYAFGTPPLLLRRLIAAGAVLSLVGTVGVAAAQALGAGIDLGGVFSSSLGRSLLARAVPAIVLLASAMALLFIEARRAMMLAAVAGIAALAAMAVDVLNSHAAAESPATLNEFAQWLHIGAVGVWIGGLVALLVVLRRHSEERHEHVTRRLSTLAGIGLVLVAATGVFRAVIEVQTWAGLVTTAFGVLVLLKIGLLLILAGLGAFNRYGNIPRLPQVLRRLRRVVTTEALVALGALTVAAALVNVAPPAEYATAAATSSQPASVVVSGSDYATTVKVQLTISPGTAGFNTFELHVADYTTGATVAASKVLLQFTQPLRPSLGTSTLTLTRQQDGSFQAHGGNLSLSGIWEVAAIIENGEASTEVHLQVATTEAPPTVQVSQFGGGLPTVYTIQLASGMQAQVYLDPNRAGADEFHVTFIGATGNEVPIAEATIGMTPPSGTPQILVARRLDDIGHFVADATVPAGKTRFDILATTRSGQAITTYITITPGS
;
A
#
# COMPACT_ATOMS: atom_id res chain seq x y z
N MET A 1 -17.76 -14.08 8.52
CA MET A 1 -17.15 -12.81 8.95
C MET A 1 -16.83 -11.98 7.72
N THR A 2 -17.19 -10.70 7.72
CA THR A 2 -16.84 -9.73 6.68
C THR A 2 -15.82 -8.76 7.26
N TRP A 3 -14.75 -8.49 6.54
CA TRP A 3 -13.74 -7.51 6.92
C TRP A 3 -13.69 -6.37 5.91
N LYS A 4 -13.25 -5.22 6.41
CA LYS A 4 -13.10 -3.98 5.66
C LYS A 4 -11.86 -3.29 6.20
N THR A 5 -10.93 -2.91 5.33
CA THR A 5 -9.69 -2.22 5.68
C THR A 5 -9.50 -1.00 4.78
N VAL A 6 -8.82 0.02 5.31
CA VAL A 6 -8.49 1.24 4.59
C VAL A 6 -6.97 1.34 4.56
N SER A 7 -6.40 1.47 3.37
CA SER A 7 -4.97 1.67 3.21
C SER A 7 -4.51 2.94 3.91
N ALA A 8 -3.44 2.82 4.70
CA ALA A 8 -2.84 3.95 5.40
C ALA A 8 -2.07 4.90 4.49
N ALA A 9 -1.78 4.50 3.25
CA ALA A 9 -1.01 5.28 2.28
C ALA A 9 -1.90 6.18 1.40
N ASP A 10 -2.96 5.62 0.82
CA ASP A 10 -3.81 6.28 -0.18
C ASP A 10 -5.28 6.42 0.25
N GLY A 11 -5.67 5.82 1.38
CA GLY A 11 -7.04 5.84 1.89
C GLY A 11 -8.02 4.96 1.12
N HIS A 12 -7.53 4.04 0.27
CA HIS A 12 -8.39 3.13 -0.50
C HIS A 12 -8.98 2.02 0.34
N LEU A 13 -10.21 1.64 -0.02
CA LEU A 13 -10.97 0.65 0.71
C LEU A 13 -10.81 -0.74 0.09
N ALA A 14 -10.32 -1.70 0.88
CA ALA A 14 -10.38 -3.11 0.56
C ALA A 14 -11.37 -3.84 1.48
N THR A 15 -12.11 -4.78 0.93
CA THR A 15 -13.12 -5.56 1.65
C THR A 15 -13.00 -7.02 1.30
N GLY A 16 -13.30 -7.90 2.24
CA GLY A 16 -13.36 -9.33 2.00
C GLY A 16 -14.25 -10.05 2.99
N SER A 17 -14.42 -11.35 2.81
CA SER A 17 -15.20 -12.18 3.71
C SER A 17 -14.63 -13.58 3.78
N PHE A 18 -14.72 -14.19 4.96
CA PHE A 18 -14.42 -15.61 5.16
C PHE A 18 -15.49 -16.23 6.06
N ALA A 19 -15.75 -17.51 5.88
CA ALA A 19 -16.60 -18.29 6.77
C ALA A 19 -15.76 -19.22 7.64
N PHE A 20 -16.16 -19.37 8.89
CA PHE A 20 -15.65 -20.40 9.78
C PHE A 20 -16.82 -21.04 10.52
N GLY A 21 -16.71 -22.33 10.82
CA GLY A 21 -17.68 -23.08 11.62
C GLY A 21 -16.99 -23.61 12.87
N ILE A 22 -17.70 -23.61 13.99
CA ILE A 22 -17.25 -24.27 15.23
C ILE A 22 -18.03 -25.57 15.34
N GLY A 23 -17.34 -26.72 15.22
CA GLY A 23 -17.96 -28.05 15.29
C GLY A 23 -18.74 -28.48 14.04
N VAL A 24 -18.71 -27.69 12.96
CA VAL A 24 -19.34 -28.00 11.67
C VAL A 24 -18.43 -27.55 10.53
N ALA A 25 -18.55 -28.19 9.36
CA ALA A 25 -17.90 -27.70 8.15
C ALA A 25 -18.45 -26.31 7.83
N ALA A 26 -17.55 -25.32 7.66
CA ALA A 26 -17.95 -24.00 7.20
C ALA A 26 -18.61 -24.16 5.83
N THR A 27 -19.84 -23.69 5.67
CA THR A 27 -20.48 -23.64 4.36
C THR A 27 -19.54 -22.86 3.44
N ALA A 28 -19.10 -23.49 2.35
CA ALA A 28 -18.25 -22.83 1.38
C ALA A 28 -18.99 -21.59 0.86
N VAL A 29 -18.65 -20.43 1.41
CA VAL A 29 -18.96 -19.17 0.74
C VAL A 29 -18.19 -19.28 -0.55
N PRO A 30 -18.83 -19.15 -1.73
CA PRO A 30 -18.10 -19.19 -2.98
C PRO A 30 -16.91 -18.27 -2.81
N HIS A 31 -15.70 -18.82 -2.95
CA HIS A 31 -14.55 -18.01 -3.28
C HIS A 31 -14.79 -17.50 -4.70
N THR A 32 -15.76 -16.60 -4.88
CA THR A 32 -15.32 -15.34 -5.41
C THR A 32 -14.33 -14.85 -4.36
N ALA A 33 -13.05 -15.21 -4.55
CA ALA A 33 -12.03 -14.19 -4.45
C ALA A 33 -12.65 -13.05 -5.23
N ALA A 34 -13.38 -12.17 -4.53
CA ALA A 34 -13.71 -10.89 -5.08
C ALA A 34 -12.31 -10.41 -5.35
N VAL A 35 -11.93 -10.46 -6.63
CA VAL A 35 -10.79 -9.76 -7.18
C VAL A 35 -10.73 -8.51 -6.34
N VAL A 36 -9.62 -8.30 -5.62
CA VAL A 36 -9.38 -7.02 -4.98
C VAL A 36 -9.58 -6.03 -6.13
N GLY A 37 -10.75 -5.44 -6.17
CA GLY A 37 -11.39 -5.05 -7.40
C GLY A 37 -12.18 -3.88 -6.96
N ALA A 38 -11.56 -2.71 -7.18
CA ALA A 38 -12.03 -1.45 -6.66
C ALA A 38 -13.54 -1.36 -6.84
N ASN A 39 -14.25 -1.22 -5.72
CA ASN A 39 -15.62 -0.74 -5.79
C ASN A 39 -15.63 0.51 -6.67
N PRO A 40 -16.62 0.67 -7.57
CA PRO A 40 -16.69 1.86 -8.40
C PRO A 40 -16.60 3.11 -7.51
N PRO A 41 -15.81 4.12 -7.91
CA PRO A 41 -15.51 5.24 -7.04
C PRO A 41 -16.80 5.95 -6.65
N SER A 42 -16.94 6.25 -5.35
CA SER A 42 -18.12 6.94 -4.82
C SER A 42 -18.38 8.23 -5.60
N PRO A 43 -19.59 8.45 -6.15
CA PRO A 43 -19.89 9.70 -6.87
C PRO A 43 -19.61 10.94 -6.02
N PHE A 44 -19.88 10.86 -4.71
CA PHE A 44 -19.57 11.93 -3.77
C PHE A 44 -18.04 12.19 -3.68
N ALA A 45 -17.23 11.13 -3.58
CA ALA A 45 -15.77 11.25 -3.55
C ALA A 45 -15.22 11.90 -4.84
N VAL A 46 -15.74 11.48 -6.01
CA VAL A 46 -15.35 12.04 -7.31
C VAL A 46 -15.72 13.52 -7.40
N VAL A 47 -16.94 13.90 -7.02
CA VAL A 47 -17.39 15.30 -7.07
C VAL A 47 -16.56 16.18 -6.12
N MET A 48 -16.33 15.74 -4.88
CA MET A 48 -15.53 16.53 -3.94
C MET A 48 -14.07 16.66 -4.38
N ARG A 49 -13.49 15.61 -4.99
CA ARG A 49 -12.14 15.67 -5.58
C ARG A 49 -12.09 16.60 -6.80
N LEU A 50 -13.13 16.62 -7.63
CA LEU A 50 -13.25 17.58 -8.73
C LEU A 50 -13.31 19.03 -8.22
N VAL A 51 -14.12 19.29 -7.17
CA VAL A 51 -14.21 20.62 -6.54
C VAL A 51 -12.85 21.08 -6.01
N LEU A 52 -12.10 20.18 -5.36
CA LEU A 52 -10.74 20.43 -4.89
C LEU A 52 -9.80 20.79 -6.06
N PHE A 53 -9.77 19.96 -7.10
CA PHE A 53 -8.90 20.17 -8.27
C PHE A 53 -9.22 21.47 -8.99
N VAL A 54 -10.49 21.78 -9.22
CA VAL A 54 -10.91 23.05 -9.85
C VAL A 54 -10.45 24.24 -9.01
N GLY A 55 -10.65 24.20 -7.68
CA GLY A 55 -10.24 25.28 -6.79
C GLY A 55 -8.73 25.56 -6.86
N LEU A 56 -7.91 24.51 -6.73
CA LEU A 56 -6.45 24.63 -6.76
C LEU A 56 -5.91 25.07 -8.13
N VAL A 57 -6.41 24.47 -9.22
CA VAL A 57 -6.00 24.82 -10.59
C VAL A 57 -6.32 26.27 -10.91
N VAL A 58 -7.51 26.75 -10.55
CA VAL A 58 -7.93 28.14 -10.78
C VAL A 58 -7.04 29.13 -10.02
N VAL A 59 -6.68 28.85 -8.76
CA VAL A 59 -5.78 29.70 -7.97
C VAL A 59 -4.41 29.80 -8.66
N VAL A 60 -3.78 28.67 -8.96
CA VAL A 60 -2.44 28.64 -9.57
C VAL A 60 -2.43 29.44 -10.87
N GLY A 61 -3.38 29.18 -11.76
CA GLY A 61 -3.45 29.87 -13.04
C GLY A 61 -3.73 31.38 -12.93
N ALA A 62 -4.62 31.80 -12.03
CA ALA A 62 -4.92 33.21 -11.80
C ALA A 62 -3.73 33.98 -11.21
N VAL A 63 -2.98 33.35 -10.30
CA VAL A 63 -1.75 33.93 -9.72
C VAL A 63 -0.66 34.07 -10.78
N VAL A 64 -0.42 33.01 -11.58
CA VAL A 64 0.59 33.03 -12.64
C VAL A 64 0.26 34.06 -13.71
N LEU A 65 -1.01 34.16 -14.14
CA LEU A 65 -1.43 35.18 -15.08
C LEU A 65 -1.26 36.59 -14.50
N SER A 66 -1.55 36.79 -13.22
CA SER A 66 -1.34 38.07 -12.53
C SER A 66 0.13 38.48 -12.52
N ALA A 67 1.03 37.54 -12.15
CA ALA A 67 2.47 37.75 -12.12
C ALA A 67 3.01 38.09 -13.51
N TYR A 68 2.66 37.28 -14.51
CA TYR A 68 3.29 37.30 -15.81
C TYR A 68 2.69 38.35 -16.77
N ALA A 69 1.44 38.76 -16.58
CA ALA A 69 0.74 39.65 -17.51
C ALA A 69 0.38 41.03 -16.94
N PHE A 70 0.26 41.17 -15.61
CA PHE A 70 -0.24 42.40 -14.98
C PHE A 70 0.69 43.01 -13.93
N GLY A 71 1.62 42.25 -13.36
CA GLY A 71 2.49 42.66 -12.25
C GLY A 71 1.76 42.81 -10.91
N THR A 72 0.46 43.14 -10.94
CA THR A 72 -0.45 43.10 -9.78
C THR A 72 -1.80 42.49 -10.20
N PRO A 73 -2.46 41.70 -9.34
CA PRO A 73 -3.70 41.04 -9.70
C PRO A 73 -4.85 42.06 -9.82
N PRO A 74 -5.52 42.18 -10.99
CA PRO A 74 -6.73 42.98 -11.14
C PRO A 74 -7.87 42.39 -10.29
N LEU A 75 -8.86 43.22 -9.93
CA LEU A 75 -9.93 42.82 -9.00
C LEU A 75 -10.67 41.53 -9.42
N LEU A 76 -10.87 41.32 -10.73
CA LEU A 76 -11.48 40.10 -11.24
C LEU A 76 -10.65 38.85 -10.94
N LEU A 77 -9.32 38.92 -11.08
CA LEU A 77 -8.43 37.80 -10.74
C LEU A 77 -8.33 37.62 -9.23
N ARG A 78 -8.41 38.68 -8.43
CA ARG A 78 -8.49 38.55 -6.96
C ARG A 78 -9.75 37.80 -6.52
N ARG A 79 -10.92 38.15 -7.09
CA ARG A 79 -12.18 37.44 -6.84
C ARG A 79 -12.11 35.98 -7.31
N LEU A 80 -11.46 35.72 -8.44
CA LEU A 80 -11.25 34.38 -8.95
C LEU A 80 -10.35 33.54 -8.03
N ILE A 81 -9.26 34.12 -7.51
CA ILE A 81 -8.39 33.48 -6.51
C ILE A 81 -9.17 33.18 -5.22
N ALA A 82 -9.95 34.12 -4.71
CA ALA A 82 -10.79 33.89 -3.52
C ALA A 82 -11.84 32.79 -3.74
N ALA A 83 -12.53 32.78 -4.89
CA ALA A 83 -13.46 31.72 -5.23
C ALA A 83 -12.78 30.35 -5.34
N GLY A 84 -11.61 30.29 -5.98
CA GLY A 84 -10.80 29.06 -6.06
C GLY A 84 -10.33 28.57 -4.69
N ALA A 85 -9.94 29.46 -3.78
CA ALA A 85 -9.58 29.12 -2.41
C ALA A 85 -10.76 28.54 -1.61
N VAL A 86 -11.96 29.13 -1.75
CA VAL A 86 -13.18 28.59 -1.13
C VAL A 86 -13.52 27.21 -1.69
N LEU A 87 -13.48 27.02 -3.01
CA LEU A 87 -13.69 25.71 -3.64
C LEU A 87 -12.66 24.68 -3.16
N SER A 88 -11.39 25.07 -3.03
CA SER A 88 -10.33 24.20 -2.51
C SER A 88 -10.61 23.77 -1.07
N LEU A 89 -11.05 24.68 -0.20
CA LEU A 89 -11.44 24.33 1.17
C LEU A 89 -12.64 23.37 1.20
N VAL A 90 -13.70 23.68 0.46
CA VAL A 90 -14.89 22.82 0.36
C VAL A 90 -14.50 21.43 -0.15
N GLY A 91 -13.68 21.36 -1.19
CA GLY A 91 -13.18 20.10 -1.74
C GLY A 91 -12.32 19.34 -0.74
N THR A 92 -11.44 20.02 0.01
CA THR A 92 -10.58 19.40 1.04
C THR A 92 -11.42 18.75 2.13
N VAL A 93 -12.40 19.48 2.67
CA VAL A 93 -13.34 18.96 3.69
C VAL A 93 -14.19 17.82 3.12
N GLY A 94 -14.69 17.98 1.89
CA GLY A 94 -15.50 16.97 1.21
C GLY A 94 -14.76 15.67 0.94
N VAL A 95 -13.49 15.73 0.53
CA VAL A 95 -12.64 14.55 0.32
C VAL A 95 -12.39 13.83 1.66
N ALA A 96 -12.09 14.58 2.73
CA ALA A 96 -11.91 13.97 4.05
C ALA A 96 -13.19 13.30 4.55
N ALA A 97 -14.35 13.94 4.35
CA ALA A 97 -15.64 13.34 4.67
C ALA A 97 -15.91 12.08 3.84
N ALA A 98 -15.60 12.10 2.53
CA ALA A 98 -15.75 10.94 1.66
C ALA A 98 -14.87 9.77 2.10
N GLN A 99 -13.63 10.03 2.54
CA GLN A 99 -12.72 9.03 3.08
C GLN A 99 -13.22 8.45 4.41
N ALA A 100 -13.70 9.30 5.33
CA ALA A 100 -14.26 8.84 6.61
C ALA A 100 -15.52 7.97 6.42
N LEU A 101 -16.46 8.41 5.55
CA LEU A 101 -17.63 7.63 5.17
C LEU A 101 -17.23 6.31 4.49
N GLY A 102 -16.26 6.37 3.59
CA GLY A 102 -15.65 5.21 2.94
C GLY A 102 -15.09 4.22 3.96
N ALA A 103 -14.43 4.70 5.01
CA ALA A 103 -13.88 3.90 6.10
C ALA A 103 -14.93 3.35 7.07
N GLY A 104 -16.10 3.99 7.18
CA GLY A 104 -17.13 3.63 8.16
C GLY A 104 -16.76 4.05 9.59
N ILE A 105 -15.91 5.06 9.74
CA ILE A 105 -15.51 5.61 11.04
C ILE A 105 -16.32 6.87 11.36
N ASP A 106 -16.60 7.07 12.64
CA ASP A 106 -17.21 8.29 13.14
C ASP A 106 -16.18 9.43 13.24
N LEU A 107 -16.65 10.64 13.58
CA LEU A 107 -15.78 11.83 13.70
C LEU A 107 -14.69 11.66 14.78
N GLY A 108 -14.97 10.88 15.83
CA GLY A 108 -13.99 10.56 16.87
C GLY A 108 -12.86 9.67 16.35
N GLY A 109 -13.21 8.66 15.55
CA GLY A 109 -12.26 7.74 14.91
C GLY A 109 -11.37 8.38 13.84
N VAL A 110 -11.78 9.52 13.25
CA VAL A 110 -10.95 10.23 12.27
C VAL A 110 -9.65 10.70 12.91
N PHE A 111 -9.71 11.35 14.09
CA PHE A 111 -8.53 11.95 14.71
C PHE A 111 -7.58 10.93 15.35
N SER A 112 -8.06 9.73 15.68
CA SER A 112 -7.25 8.62 16.19
C SER A 112 -6.67 7.72 15.09
N SER A 113 -7.00 7.98 13.82
CA SER A 113 -6.56 7.17 12.67
C SER A 113 -5.54 7.89 11.77
N SER A 114 -5.04 7.18 10.77
CA SER A 114 -4.21 7.77 9.69
C SER A 114 -4.92 8.91 8.95
N LEU A 115 -6.25 8.87 8.86
CA LEU A 115 -7.04 9.91 8.20
C LEU A 115 -6.91 11.26 8.92
N GLY A 116 -6.84 11.28 10.26
CA GLY A 116 -6.62 12.50 11.04
C GLY A 116 -5.29 13.17 10.72
N ARG A 117 -4.21 12.39 10.57
CA ARG A 117 -2.89 12.90 10.16
C ARG A 117 -2.94 13.52 8.75
N SER A 118 -3.61 12.85 7.81
CA SER A 118 -3.78 13.38 6.44
C SER A 118 -4.59 14.68 6.42
N LEU A 119 -5.62 14.79 7.26
CA LEU A 119 -6.46 15.98 7.37
C LEU A 119 -5.67 17.16 7.95
N LEU A 120 -4.88 16.92 9.00
CA LEU A 120 -4.01 17.94 9.59
C LEU A 120 -2.97 18.46 8.58
N ALA A 121 -2.35 17.56 7.80
CA ALA A 121 -1.41 17.94 6.75
C ALA A 121 -2.06 18.84 5.68
N ARG A 122 -3.34 18.60 5.35
CA ARG A 122 -4.11 19.41 4.38
C ARG A 122 -4.59 20.74 4.98
N ALA A 123 -4.84 20.81 6.28
CA ALA A 123 -5.39 21.99 6.94
C ALA A 123 -4.47 23.21 6.85
N VAL A 124 -3.16 23.03 7.07
CA VAL A 124 -2.19 24.13 7.05
C VAL A 124 -2.17 24.89 5.71
N PRO A 125 -1.90 24.25 4.56
CA PRO A 125 -1.91 24.97 3.28
C PRO A 125 -3.31 25.48 2.91
N ALA A 126 -4.39 24.79 3.29
CA ALA A 126 -5.75 25.26 3.04
C ALA A 126 -6.09 26.55 3.79
N ILE A 127 -5.69 26.66 5.07
CA ILE A 127 -5.89 27.86 5.90
C ILE A 127 -5.06 29.02 5.34
N VAL A 128 -3.78 28.79 5.04
CA VAL A 128 -2.90 29.83 4.47
C VAL A 128 -3.43 30.31 3.12
N LEU A 129 -3.88 29.38 2.26
CA LEU A 129 -4.50 29.69 0.98
C LEU A 129 -5.76 30.55 1.17
N LEU A 130 -6.68 30.13 2.03
CA LEU A 130 -7.92 30.88 2.26
C LEU A 130 -7.65 32.26 2.85
N ALA A 131 -6.82 32.35 3.89
CA ALA A 131 -6.53 33.61 4.57
C ALA A 131 -5.88 34.62 3.61
N SER A 132 -4.86 34.19 2.87
CA SER A 132 -4.19 35.05 1.88
C SER A 132 -5.12 35.45 0.74
N ALA A 133 -5.93 34.53 0.22
CA ALA A 133 -6.88 34.80 -0.85
C ALA A 133 -8.01 35.76 -0.43
N MET A 134 -8.52 35.64 0.79
CA MET A 134 -9.54 36.55 1.31
C MET A 134 -8.95 37.93 1.61
N ALA A 135 -7.73 38.00 2.15
CA ALA A 135 -7.04 39.27 2.37
C ALA A 135 -6.81 40.07 1.07
N LEU A 136 -6.61 39.39 -0.08
CA LEU A 136 -6.47 40.05 -1.38
C LEU A 136 -7.65 40.97 -1.75
N LEU A 137 -8.86 40.66 -1.28
CA LEU A 137 -10.06 41.42 -1.60
C LEU A 137 -10.08 42.80 -0.94
N PHE A 138 -9.31 42.98 0.13
CA PHE A 138 -9.31 44.19 0.96
C PHE A 138 -7.97 44.94 0.97
N ILE A 139 -6.93 44.38 0.34
CA ILE A 139 -5.56 44.92 0.36
C ILE A 139 -5.30 45.93 -0.78
N GLU A 140 -4.42 46.89 -0.51
CA GLU A 140 -3.87 47.81 -1.51
C GLU A 140 -3.09 47.09 -2.63
N ALA A 141 -3.07 47.68 -3.83
CA ALA A 141 -2.45 47.10 -5.01
C ALA A 141 -0.95 46.76 -4.83
N ARG A 142 -0.21 47.56 -4.07
CA ARG A 142 1.24 47.37 -3.85
C ARG A 142 1.58 46.05 -3.15
N ARG A 143 0.72 45.59 -2.24
CA ARG A 143 0.90 44.32 -1.49
C ARG A 143 0.13 43.15 -2.10
N ALA A 144 -0.75 43.40 -3.06
CA ALA A 144 -1.62 42.39 -3.63
C ALA A 144 -0.85 41.27 -4.35
N MET A 145 0.27 41.58 -5.02
CA MET A 145 1.06 40.54 -5.68
C MET A 145 1.75 39.61 -4.68
N MET A 146 2.22 40.14 -3.54
CA MET A 146 2.82 39.34 -2.46
C MET A 146 1.81 38.35 -1.87
N LEU A 147 0.59 38.81 -1.53
CA LEU A 147 -0.45 37.91 -1.03
C LEU A 147 -0.93 36.91 -2.10
N ALA A 148 -0.93 37.29 -3.37
CA ALA A 148 -1.23 36.36 -4.46
C ALA A 148 -0.15 35.29 -4.61
N ALA A 149 1.13 35.65 -4.43
CA ALA A 149 2.23 34.69 -4.41
C ALA A 149 2.09 33.72 -3.21
N VAL A 150 1.75 34.22 -2.02
CA VAL A 150 1.47 33.37 -0.84
C VAL A 150 0.32 32.39 -1.14
N ALA A 151 -0.78 32.87 -1.73
CA ALA A 151 -1.89 32.01 -2.14
C ALA A 151 -1.47 30.96 -3.18
N GLY A 152 -0.65 31.34 -4.17
CA GLY A 152 -0.11 30.42 -5.16
C GLY A 152 0.79 29.34 -4.56
N ILE A 153 1.70 29.73 -3.65
CA ILE A 153 2.59 28.79 -2.93
C ILE A 153 1.76 27.85 -2.05
N ALA A 154 0.76 28.38 -1.33
CA ALA A 154 -0.14 27.56 -0.51
C ALA A 154 -0.96 26.57 -1.34
N ALA A 155 -1.41 26.96 -2.55
CA ALA A 155 -2.07 26.05 -3.47
C ALA A 155 -1.13 24.93 -3.98
N LEU A 156 0.13 25.25 -4.31
CA LEU A 156 1.14 24.25 -4.70
C LEU A 156 1.52 23.33 -3.53
N ALA A 157 1.54 23.85 -2.29
CA ALA A 157 1.74 23.04 -1.10
C ALA A 157 0.56 22.12 -0.82
N ALA A 158 -0.69 22.60 -0.99
CA ALA A 158 -1.88 21.76 -0.91
C ALA A 158 -1.86 20.63 -1.96
N MET A 159 -1.44 20.96 -3.19
CA MET A 159 -1.20 19.97 -4.24
C MET A 159 -0.14 18.94 -3.83
N ALA A 160 0.98 19.36 -3.24
CA ALA A 160 2.02 18.44 -2.75
C ALA A 160 1.49 17.49 -1.67
N VAL A 161 0.75 18.03 -0.69
CA VAL A 161 0.12 17.22 0.35
C VAL A 161 -0.86 16.21 -0.25
N ASP A 162 -1.63 16.60 -1.26
CA ASP A 162 -2.55 15.67 -1.95
C ASP A 162 -1.79 14.52 -2.64
N VAL A 163 -0.65 14.81 -3.26
CA VAL A 163 0.23 13.81 -3.90
C VAL A 163 0.83 12.84 -2.88
N LEU A 164 1.31 13.36 -1.75
CA LEU A 164 1.89 12.55 -0.66
C LEU A 164 0.86 11.62 0.00
N ASN A 165 -0.44 11.87 -0.21
CA ASN A 165 -1.53 11.01 0.27
C ASN A 165 -2.26 10.32 -0.91
N SER A 166 -1.52 9.89 -1.94
CA SER A 166 -2.05 9.24 -3.15
C SER A 166 -1.19 8.05 -3.58
N HIS A 167 -1.67 7.24 -4.54
CA HIS A 167 -0.94 6.11 -5.14
C HIS A 167 0.47 6.43 -5.62
N ALA A 168 0.73 7.70 -5.98
CA ALA A 168 2.07 8.14 -6.37
C ALA A 168 3.15 7.85 -5.30
N ALA A 169 2.76 7.86 -4.01
CA ALA A 169 3.65 7.55 -2.90
C ALA A 169 3.79 6.03 -2.62
N ALA A 170 2.88 5.21 -3.17
CA ALA A 170 2.84 3.77 -2.93
C ALA A 170 3.66 2.96 -3.96
N GLU A 171 3.98 3.55 -5.12
CA GLU A 171 4.66 2.87 -6.23
C GLU A 171 6.14 3.25 -6.34
N SER A 172 7.00 2.27 -6.63
CA SER A 172 8.43 2.50 -6.80
C SER A 172 8.78 2.93 -8.23
N PRO A 173 9.69 3.92 -8.42
CA PRO A 173 10.38 4.72 -7.40
C PRO A 173 9.50 5.87 -6.86
N ALA A 174 9.20 5.84 -5.55
CA ALA A 174 8.22 6.73 -4.92
C ALA A 174 8.54 8.21 -5.08
N THR A 175 9.76 8.64 -4.76
CA THR A 175 10.16 10.05 -4.82
C THR A 175 10.05 10.65 -6.22
N LEU A 176 10.39 9.88 -7.26
CA LEU A 176 10.32 10.34 -8.64
C LEU A 176 8.86 10.35 -9.14
N ASN A 177 8.04 9.39 -8.74
CA ASN A 177 6.62 9.34 -9.08
C ASN A 177 5.84 10.49 -8.41
N GLU A 178 6.11 10.75 -7.12
CA GLU A 178 5.59 11.90 -6.37
C GLU A 178 5.98 13.22 -7.04
N PHE A 179 7.27 13.41 -7.37
CA PHE A 179 7.73 14.62 -8.03
C PHE A 179 7.09 14.79 -9.42
N ALA A 180 7.02 13.72 -10.21
CA ALA A 180 6.37 13.74 -11.51
C ALA A 180 4.89 14.10 -11.40
N GLN A 181 4.18 13.57 -10.41
CA GLN A 181 2.77 13.87 -10.17
C GLN A 181 2.56 15.32 -9.72
N TRP A 182 3.40 15.82 -8.80
CA TRP A 182 3.34 17.21 -8.36
C TRP A 182 3.62 18.18 -9.52
N LEU A 183 4.62 17.88 -10.34
CA LEU A 183 4.93 18.64 -11.55
C LEU A 183 3.77 18.58 -12.55
N HIS A 184 3.14 17.43 -12.73
CA HIS A 184 1.99 17.23 -13.62
C HIS A 184 0.83 18.15 -13.23
N ILE A 185 0.36 18.08 -11.98
CA ILE A 185 -0.79 18.88 -11.52
C ILE A 185 -0.44 20.38 -11.40
N GLY A 186 0.80 20.73 -11.11
CA GLY A 186 1.28 22.12 -11.17
C GLY A 186 1.24 22.68 -12.59
N ALA A 187 1.69 21.90 -13.59
CA ALA A 187 1.62 22.27 -15.00
C ALA A 187 0.18 22.39 -15.49
N VAL A 188 -0.73 21.51 -15.05
CA VAL A 188 -2.18 21.63 -15.27
C VAL A 188 -2.72 22.93 -14.65
N GLY A 189 -2.29 23.27 -13.44
CA GLY A 189 -2.64 24.52 -12.76
C GLY A 189 -2.29 25.76 -13.59
N VAL A 190 -1.06 25.82 -14.10
CA VAL A 190 -0.58 26.90 -14.97
C VAL A 190 -1.37 26.97 -16.27
N TRP A 191 -1.56 25.82 -16.94
CA TRP A 191 -2.22 25.74 -18.23
C TRP A 191 -3.73 25.97 -18.15
N ILE A 192 -4.47 25.04 -17.53
CA ILE A 192 -5.93 25.05 -17.48
C ILE A 192 -6.43 26.21 -16.62
N GLY A 193 -5.82 26.44 -15.46
CA GLY A 193 -6.16 27.58 -14.61
C GLY A 193 -5.93 28.92 -15.31
N GLY A 194 -4.84 29.01 -16.07
CA GLY A 194 -4.52 30.18 -16.88
C GLY A 194 -5.58 30.45 -17.95
N LEU A 195 -6.12 29.41 -18.61
CA LEU A 195 -7.22 29.55 -19.56
C LEU A 195 -8.49 30.10 -18.91
N VAL A 196 -8.85 29.63 -17.72
CA VAL A 196 -10.00 30.16 -16.95
C VAL A 196 -9.76 31.62 -16.58
N ALA A 197 -8.56 31.95 -16.09
CA ALA A 197 -8.19 33.32 -15.77
C ALA A 197 -8.22 34.24 -17.00
N LEU A 198 -7.78 33.75 -18.17
CA LEU A 198 -7.88 34.47 -19.44
C LEU A 198 -9.33 34.74 -19.81
N LEU A 199 -10.23 33.75 -19.73
CA LEU A 199 -11.66 33.95 -20.04
C LEU A 199 -12.31 35.03 -19.18
N VAL A 200 -11.93 35.13 -17.90
CA VAL A 200 -12.42 36.17 -16.98
C VAL A 200 -11.91 37.55 -17.40
N VAL A 201 -10.62 37.68 -17.72
CA VAL A 201 -9.96 38.93 -18.12
C VAL A 201 -10.46 39.41 -19.49
N LEU A 202 -10.65 38.50 -20.44
CA LEU A 202 -11.11 38.84 -21.79
C LEU A 202 -12.47 39.54 -21.78
N ARG A 203 -13.31 39.38 -20.74
CA ARG A 203 -14.63 40.03 -20.67
C ARG A 203 -14.63 41.55 -20.52
N ARG A 204 -13.55 42.19 -20.05
CA ARG A 204 -13.58 43.63 -19.65
C ARG A 204 -12.41 44.52 -20.06
N HIS A 205 -11.34 43.97 -20.64
CA HIS A 205 -10.15 44.77 -21.01
C HIS A 205 -10.14 45.25 -22.48
N SER A 206 -9.22 46.16 -22.83
CA SER A 206 -9.01 46.66 -24.20
C SER A 206 -8.33 45.64 -25.13
N GLU A 207 -8.52 45.80 -26.43
CA GLU A 207 -8.07 44.85 -27.46
C GLU A 207 -6.55 44.63 -27.49
N GLU A 208 -5.74 45.70 -27.38
CA GLU A 208 -4.27 45.58 -27.38
C GLU A 208 -3.73 44.75 -26.19
N ARG A 209 -4.34 44.92 -25.01
CA ARG A 209 -3.94 44.19 -23.81
C ARG A 209 -4.37 42.72 -23.88
N HIS A 210 -5.44 42.40 -24.61
CA HIS A 210 -5.85 41.02 -24.85
C HIS A 210 -4.83 40.24 -25.66
N GLU A 211 -4.27 40.85 -26.71
CA GLU A 211 -3.30 40.16 -27.57
C GLU A 211 -2.04 39.75 -26.79
N HIS A 212 -1.43 40.71 -26.08
CA HIS A 212 -0.19 40.47 -25.32
C HIS A 212 -0.35 39.38 -24.25
N VAL A 213 -1.44 39.45 -23.47
CA VAL A 213 -1.76 38.47 -22.43
C VAL A 213 -2.04 37.10 -23.04
N THR A 214 -2.74 37.05 -24.17
CA THR A 214 -3.08 35.78 -24.87
C THR A 214 -1.84 35.10 -25.43
N ARG A 215 -0.92 35.84 -26.07
CA ARG A 215 0.34 35.27 -26.60
C ARG A 215 1.21 34.70 -25.49
N ARG A 216 1.36 35.44 -24.39
CA ARG A 216 2.11 35.00 -23.20
C ARG A 216 1.55 33.72 -22.60
N LEU A 217 0.23 33.66 -22.41
CA LEU A 217 -0.41 32.46 -21.90
C LEU A 217 -0.31 31.29 -22.88
N SER A 218 -0.40 31.52 -24.19
CA SER A 218 -0.26 30.46 -25.20
C SER A 218 1.12 29.78 -25.15
N THR A 219 2.19 30.53 -24.86
CA THR A 219 3.52 29.94 -24.65
C THR A 219 3.55 29.07 -23.40
N LEU A 220 3.04 29.57 -22.26
CA LEU A 220 2.97 28.80 -21.01
C LEU A 220 2.09 27.55 -21.15
N ALA A 221 0.96 27.65 -21.85
CA ALA A 221 0.08 26.54 -22.16
C ALA A 221 0.78 25.47 -23.01
N GLY A 222 1.61 25.88 -23.98
CA GLY A 222 2.42 24.96 -24.78
C GLY A 222 3.46 24.20 -23.94
N ILE A 223 4.16 24.88 -23.03
CA ILE A 223 5.10 24.24 -22.09
C ILE A 223 4.35 23.30 -21.15
N GLY A 224 3.21 23.76 -20.61
CA GLY A 224 2.35 22.96 -19.74
C GLY A 224 1.87 21.68 -20.42
N LEU A 225 1.44 21.74 -21.69
CA LEU A 225 1.05 20.57 -22.47
C LEU A 225 2.18 19.54 -22.59
N VAL A 226 3.41 19.98 -22.89
CA VAL A 226 4.57 19.09 -22.98
C VAL A 226 4.88 18.44 -21.63
N LEU A 227 4.88 19.22 -20.55
CA LEU A 227 5.13 18.71 -19.19
C LEU A 227 4.06 17.69 -18.77
N VAL A 228 2.78 18.00 -19.00
CA VAL A 228 1.65 17.12 -18.71
C VAL A 228 1.75 15.82 -19.51
N ALA A 229 2.08 15.89 -20.80
CA ALA A 229 2.26 14.71 -21.63
C ALA A 229 3.44 13.84 -21.15
N ALA A 230 4.61 14.44 -20.92
CA ALA A 230 5.81 13.71 -20.50
C ALA A 230 5.64 13.04 -19.13
N THR A 231 5.15 13.80 -18.13
CA THR A 231 4.87 13.24 -16.79
C THR A 231 3.72 12.24 -16.82
N GLY A 232 2.69 12.47 -17.63
CA GLY A 232 1.56 11.54 -17.78
C GLY A 232 1.98 10.20 -18.38
N VAL A 233 2.84 10.20 -19.41
CA VAL A 233 3.42 8.97 -19.99
C VAL A 233 4.27 8.24 -18.96
N PHE A 234 5.17 8.95 -18.28
CA PHE A 234 6.02 8.37 -17.24
C PHE A 234 5.19 7.65 -16.17
N ARG A 235 4.16 8.31 -15.63
CA ARG A 235 3.28 7.73 -14.60
C ARG A 235 2.44 6.57 -15.13
N ALA A 236 1.89 6.68 -16.34
CA ALA A 236 1.11 5.61 -16.94
C ALA A 236 1.94 4.32 -17.13
N VAL A 237 3.24 4.44 -17.46
CA VAL A 237 4.13 3.27 -17.57
C VAL A 237 4.30 2.57 -16.22
N ILE A 238 4.44 3.33 -15.14
CA ILE A 238 4.61 2.79 -13.78
C ILE A 238 3.31 2.17 -13.26
N GLU A 239 2.18 2.89 -13.39
CA GLU A 239 0.89 2.52 -12.81
C GLU A 239 0.22 1.35 -13.58
N VAL A 240 0.34 1.33 -14.91
CA VAL A 240 -0.37 0.36 -15.76
C VAL A 240 0.43 -0.92 -16.02
N GLN A 241 1.76 -0.80 -16.12
CA GLN A 241 2.77 -1.85 -16.36
C GLN A 241 2.65 -2.67 -17.66
N THR A 242 1.44 -3.01 -18.14
CA THR A 242 1.21 -3.92 -19.27
C THR A 242 0.15 -3.40 -20.25
N TRP A 243 0.24 -3.82 -21.52
CA TRP A 243 -0.77 -3.49 -22.54
C TRP A 243 -2.16 -4.03 -22.20
N ALA A 244 -2.22 -5.23 -21.62
CA ALA A 244 -3.47 -5.79 -21.11
C ALA A 244 -4.04 -4.88 -20.02
N GLY A 245 -3.21 -4.47 -19.05
CA GLY A 245 -3.57 -3.52 -18.01
C GLY A 245 -4.20 -2.23 -18.54
N LEU A 246 -3.76 -1.75 -19.71
CA LEU A 246 -4.28 -0.53 -20.33
C LEU A 246 -5.70 -0.67 -20.88
N VAL A 247 -6.08 -1.85 -21.40
CA VAL A 247 -7.37 -2.05 -22.11
C VAL A 247 -8.38 -2.87 -21.31
N THR A 248 -7.93 -3.71 -20.37
CA THR A 248 -8.81 -4.60 -19.60
C THR A 248 -9.18 -4.04 -18.23
N THR A 249 -8.47 -3.02 -17.73
CA THR A 249 -8.74 -2.45 -16.40
C THR A 249 -9.50 -1.14 -16.50
N ALA A 250 -10.35 -0.86 -15.50
CA ALA A 250 -11.05 0.42 -15.40
C ALA A 250 -10.07 1.60 -15.35
N PHE A 251 -8.95 1.43 -14.65
CA PHE A 251 -7.87 2.43 -14.59
C PHE A 251 -7.29 2.73 -15.98
N GLY A 252 -6.92 1.70 -16.73
CA GLY A 252 -6.37 1.82 -18.09
C GLY A 252 -7.34 2.51 -19.06
N VAL A 253 -8.64 2.17 -19.00
CA VAL A 253 -9.67 2.83 -19.81
C VAL A 253 -9.79 4.33 -19.47
N LEU A 254 -9.72 4.71 -18.20
CA LEU A 254 -9.71 6.12 -17.80
C LEU A 254 -8.44 6.84 -18.28
N VAL A 255 -7.28 6.17 -18.31
CA VAL A 255 -6.04 6.71 -18.91
C VAL A 255 -6.23 6.95 -20.41
N LEU A 256 -6.80 5.99 -21.15
CA LEU A 256 -7.10 6.16 -22.59
C LEU A 256 -8.06 7.32 -22.85
N LEU A 257 -9.10 7.47 -22.01
CA LEU A 257 -10.02 8.60 -22.09
C LEU A 257 -9.29 9.94 -21.85
N LYS A 258 -8.38 10.02 -20.87
CA LYS A 258 -7.53 11.21 -20.65
C LYS A 258 -6.66 11.52 -21.87
N ILE A 259 -6.06 10.50 -22.50
CA ILE A 259 -5.26 10.68 -23.72
C ILE A 259 -6.13 11.25 -24.84
N GLY A 260 -7.33 10.72 -25.06
CA GLY A 260 -8.28 11.25 -26.05
C GLY A 260 -8.65 12.72 -25.78
N LEU A 261 -8.97 13.06 -24.53
CA LEU A 261 -9.28 14.44 -24.12
C LEU A 261 -8.06 15.37 -24.29
N LEU A 262 -6.85 14.89 -23.98
CA LEU A 262 -5.61 15.63 -24.18
C LEU A 262 -5.35 15.93 -25.66
N LEU A 263 -5.60 14.97 -26.54
CA LEU A 263 -5.48 15.16 -28.00
C LEU A 263 -6.48 16.19 -28.52
N ILE A 264 -7.73 16.16 -28.03
CA ILE A 264 -8.75 17.17 -28.37
C ILE A 264 -8.27 18.56 -27.90
N LEU A 265 -7.79 18.68 -26.66
CA LEU A 265 -7.24 19.94 -26.12
C LEU A 265 -6.03 20.44 -26.91
N ALA A 266 -5.12 19.55 -27.29
CA ALA A 266 -3.97 19.89 -28.12
C ALA A 266 -4.40 20.40 -29.51
N GLY A 267 -5.42 19.77 -30.12
CA GLY A 267 -6.00 20.21 -31.39
C GLY A 267 -6.66 21.59 -31.31
N LEU A 268 -7.47 21.84 -30.28
CA LEU A 268 -8.08 23.16 -30.02
C LEU A 268 -7.01 24.22 -29.74
N GLY A 269 -6.00 23.88 -28.94
CA GLY A 269 -4.88 24.75 -28.60
C GLY A 269 -4.03 25.10 -29.83
N ALA A 270 -3.77 24.13 -30.72
CA ALA A 270 -3.10 24.36 -32.00
C ALA A 270 -3.94 25.25 -32.93
N PHE A 271 -5.25 25.01 -33.00
CA PHE A 271 -6.18 25.84 -33.75
C PHE A 271 -6.17 27.30 -33.26
N ASN A 272 -6.09 27.50 -31.95
CA ASN A 272 -5.92 28.83 -31.36
C ASN A 272 -4.54 29.42 -31.67
N ARG A 273 -3.45 28.70 -31.40
CA ARG A 273 -2.07 29.18 -31.50
C ARG A 273 -1.67 29.57 -32.93
N TYR A 274 -2.02 28.75 -33.90
CA TYR A 274 -1.63 28.96 -35.30
C TYR A 274 -2.74 29.62 -36.14
N GLY A 275 -3.98 29.58 -35.66
CA GLY A 275 -5.14 30.12 -36.38
C GLY A 275 -5.65 31.44 -35.82
N ASN A 276 -6.14 31.44 -34.58
CA ASN A 276 -6.86 32.59 -34.03
C ASN A 276 -5.93 33.69 -33.47
N ILE A 277 -4.88 33.32 -32.74
CA ILE A 277 -3.96 34.28 -32.11
C ILE A 277 -3.26 35.20 -33.12
N PRO A 278 -2.77 34.72 -34.29
CA PRO A 278 -2.16 35.60 -35.29
C PRO A 278 -3.12 36.59 -35.94
N ARG A 279 -4.43 36.38 -35.81
CA ARG A 279 -5.51 37.21 -36.40
C ARG A 279 -6.25 38.03 -35.33
N LEU A 280 -5.60 38.28 -34.20
CA LEU A 280 -6.12 39.22 -33.20
C LEU A 280 -5.87 40.66 -33.64
N PRO A 281 -6.80 41.59 -33.34
CA PRO A 281 -8.04 41.40 -32.56
C PRO A 281 -9.26 40.89 -33.37
N GLN A 282 -9.18 40.76 -34.69
CA GLN A 282 -10.33 40.56 -35.59
C GLN A 282 -11.18 39.32 -35.28
N VAL A 283 -10.60 38.27 -34.68
CA VAL A 283 -11.28 37.00 -34.37
C VAL A 283 -11.56 36.78 -32.87
N LEU A 284 -11.59 37.83 -32.06
CA LEU A 284 -11.73 37.73 -30.59
C LEU A 284 -12.97 36.92 -30.14
N ARG A 285 -14.12 37.07 -30.81
CA ARG A 285 -15.33 36.29 -30.50
C ARG A 285 -15.13 34.79 -30.77
N ARG A 286 -14.45 34.45 -31.86
CA ARG A 286 -14.12 33.07 -32.21
C ARG A 286 -13.11 32.48 -31.21
N LEU A 287 -12.06 33.24 -30.88
CA LEU A 287 -11.09 32.86 -29.85
C LEU A 287 -11.79 32.53 -28.53
N ARG A 288 -12.67 33.43 -28.02
CA ARG A 288 -13.42 33.20 -26.78
C ARG A 288 -14.26 31.93 -26.83
N ARG A 289 -14.93 31.63 -27.95
CA ARG A 289 -15.72 30.39 -28.11
C ARG A 289 -14.83 29.15 -28.07
N VAL A 290 -13.68 29.16 -28.75
CA VAL A 290 -12.75 28.03 -28.74
C VAL A 290 -12.14 27.84 -27.34
N VAL A 291 -11.66 28.91 -26.69
CA VAL A 291 -11.11 28.84 -25.32
C VAL A 291 -12.18 28.40 -24.30
N THR A 292 -13.45 28.78 -24.48
CA THR A 292 -14.55 28.25 -23.65
C THR A 292 -14.73 26.75 -23.88
N THR A 293 -14.60 26.29 -25.12
CA THR A 293 -14.67 24.85 -25.46
C THR A 293 -13.48 24.10 -24.84
N GLU A 294 -12.27 24.66 -24.91
CA GLU A 294 -11.09 24.12 -24.21
C GLU A 294 -11.34 24.00 -22.71
N ALA A 295 -11.89 25.03 -22.06
CA ALA A 295 -12.19 24.99 -20.64
C ALA A 295 -13.22 23.90 -20.26
N LEU A 296 -14.22 23.64 -21.13
CA LEU A 296 -15.20 22.57 -20.91
C LEU A 296 -14.58 21.18 -21.08
N VAL A 297 -13.77 20.97 -22.13
CA VAL A 297 -13.04 19.71 -22.32
C VAL A 297 -12.04 19.47 -21.19
N ALA A 298 -11.36 20.53 -20.74
CA ALA A 298 -10.46 20.51 -19.59
C ALA A 298 -11.19 20.12 -18.29
N LEU A 299 -12.41 20.62 -18.08
CA LEU A 299 -13.24 20.21 -16.95
C LEU A 299 -13.60 18.71 -17.02
N GLY A 300 -13.87 18.20 -18.23
CA GLY A 300 -14.03 16.77 -18.47
C GLY A 300 -12.76 15.98 -18.09
N ALA A 301 -11.58 16.45 -18.51
CA ALA A 301 -10.31 15.82 -18.17
C ALA A 301 -10.02 15.83 -16.65
N LEU A 302 -10.34 16.92 -15.96
CA LEU A 302 -10.27 17.01 -14.49
C LEU A 302 -11.27 16.06 -13.81
N THR A 303 -12.44 15.85 -14.39
CA THR A 303 -13.44 14.90 -13.88
C THR A 303 -12.93 13.45 -14.00
N VAL A 304 -12.35 13.10 -15.15
CA VAL A 304 -11.69 11.80 -15.34
C VAL A 304 -10.50 11.65 -14.39
N ALA A 305 -9.75 12.72 -14.13
CA ALA A 305 -8.69 12.70 -13.13
C ALA A 305 -9.20 12.48 -11.70
N ALA A 306 -10.29 13.15 -11.32
CA ALA A 306 -10.94 12.97 -10.03
C ALA A 306 -11.45 11.53 -9.86
N ALA A 307 -11.99 10.91 -10.91
CA ALA A 307 -12.38 9.50 -10.89
C ALA A 307 -11.16 8.58 -10.75
N LEU A 308 -10.12 8.81 -11.54
CA LEU A 308 -8.92 7.95 -11.60
C LEU A 308 -8.18 7.88 -10.25
N VAL A 309 -8.14 8.96 -9.48
CA VAL A 309 -7.52 8.96 -8.13
C VAL A 309 -8.28 8.13 -7.11
N ASN A 310 -9.55 7.80 -7.38
CA ASN A 310 -10.36 6.92 -6.53
C ASN A 310 -10.40 5.47 -7.06
N VAL A 311 -9.56 5.13 -8.04
CA VAL A 311 -9.44 3.77 -8.61
C VAL A 311 -7.99 3.33 -8.44
N ALA A 312 -7.76 2.24 -7.71
CA ALA A 312 -6.39 1.74 -7.51
C ALA A 312 -5.78 1.31 -8.86
N PRO A 313 -4.49 1.61 -9.10
CA PRO A 313 -3.79 1.26 -10.32
C PRO A 313 -3.56 -0.26 -10.47
N PRO A 314 -3.44 -0.78 -11.72
CA PRO A 314 -3.12 -2.17 -12.02
C PRO A 314 -1.94 -2.75 -11.23
N ALA A 315 -0.89 -1.95 -11.07
CA ALA A 315 0.33 -2.35 -10.36
C ALA A 315 0.07 -2.75 -8.90
N GLU A 316 -0.86 -2.08 -8.20
CA GLU A 316 -1.23 -2.41 -6.82
C GLU A 316 -1.96 -3.74 -6.70
N TYR A 317 -2.78 -4.12 -7.69
CA TYR A 317 -3.38 -5.45 -7.71
C TYR A 317 -2.38 -6.52 -8.08
N ALA A 318 -1.39 -6.22 -8.93
CA ALA A 318 -0.35 -7.18 -9.30
C ALA A 318 0.57 -7.50 -8.12
N THR A 319 0.94 -6.50 -7.31
CA THR A 319 1.70 -6.72 -6.06
C THR A 319 0.86 -7.44 -5.01
N ALA A 320 -0.40 -7.06 -4.82
CA ALA A 320 -1.31 -7.78 -3.92
C ALA A 320 -1.52 -9.24 -4.37
N ALA A 321 -1.66 -9.48 -5.68
CA ALA A 321 -1.78 -10.80 -6.27
C ALA A 321 -0.48 -11.61 -6.11
N ALA A 322 0.69 -11.01 -6.34
CA ALA A 322 1.99 -11.64 -6.15
C ALA A 322 2.28 -11.98 -4.67
N THR A 323 1.77 -11.17 -3.74
CA THR A 323 1.85 -11.44 -2.30
C THR A 323 0.84 -12.53 -1.88
N SER A 324 -0.29 -12.64 -2.59
CA SER A 324 -1.26 -13.72 -2.41
C SER A 324 -0.93 -15.01 -3.19
N SER A 325 0.06 -14.98 -4.10
CA SER A 325 0.43 -16.11 -4.96
C SER A 325 1.54 -16.98 -4.38
N GLN A 326 1.89 -16.82 -3.11
CA GLN A 326 2.52 -17.90 -2.37
C GLN A 326 1.50 -18.50 -1.41
N PRO A 327 1.42 -19.83 -1.32
CA PRO A 327 2.64 -20.64 -1.23
C PRO A 327 2.75 -21.78 -2.25
N ALA A 328 4.01 -22.04 -2.63
CA ALA A 328 4.41 -23.39 -2.98
C ALA A 328 4.02 -24.31 -1.82
N SER A 329 3.30 -25.39 -2.12
CA SER A 329 2.94 -26.39 -1.12
C SER A 329 4.15 -26.77 -0.28
N VAL A 330 3.97 -26.84 1.04
CA VAL A 330 5.02 -27.37 1.93
C VAL A 330 5.06 -28.87 1.75
N VAL A 331 6.18 -29.39 1.24
CA VAL A 331 6.40 -30.83 1.05
C VAL A 331 7.45 -31.28 2.03
N VAL A 332 7.06 -32.21 2.91
CA VAL A 332 7.95 -32.82 3.89
C VAL A 332 7.95 -34.33 3.70
N SER A 333 9.05 -34.98 4.05
CA SER A 333 9.16 -36.43 3.94
C SER A 333 9.87 -36.99 5.16
N GLY A 334 9.52 -38.22 5.52
CA GLY A 334 10.09 -38.91 6.67
C GLY A 334 9.87 -40.41 6.57
N SER A 335 10.46 -41.14 7.48
CA SER A 335 10.27 -42.59 7.63
C SER A 335 10.12 -42.95 9.10
N ASP A 336 9.56 -44.12 9.35
CA ASP A 336 9.53 -44.68 10.69
C ASP A 336 10.92 -45.13 11.15
N TYR A 337 11.07 -45.37 12.45
CA TYR A 337 12.34 -45.79 13.05
C TYR A 337 12.83 -47.15 12.52
N ALA A 338 11.92 -48.07 12.22
CA ALA A 338 12.25 -49.40 11.72
C ALA A 338 12.49 -49.40 10.19
N THR A 339 12.40 -48.24 9.52
CA THR A 339 12.57 -48.09 8.07
C THR A 339 11.69 -49.05 7.27
N THR A 340 10.45 -49.21 7.71
CA THR A 340 9.43 -50.03 7.06
C THR A 340 8.57 -49.22 6.08
N VAL A 341 8.28 -47.97 6.44
CA VAL A 341 7.47 -47.04 5.64
C VAL A 341 8.17 -45.70 5.49
N LYS A 342 7.99 -45.08 4.34
CA LYS A 342 8.31 -43.67 4.12
C LYS A 342 7.04 -42.94 3.69
N VAL A 343 6.93 -41.70 4.14
CA VAL A 343 5.81 -40.84 3.82
C VAL A 343 6.29 -39.54 3.19
N GLN A 344 5.45 -39.00 2.32
CA GLN A 344 5.57 -37.66 1.79
C GLN A 344 4.27 -36.93 2.06
N LEU A 345 4.33 -35.86 2.87
CA LEU A 345 3.20 -35.01 3.19
C LEU A 345 3.32 -33.70 2.42
N THR A 346 2.32 -33.42 1.61
CA THR A 346 2.13 -32.18 0.86
C THR A 346 1.03 -31.36 1.54
N ILE A 347 1.33 -30.11 1.86
CA ILE A 347 0.41 -29.20 2.55
C ILE A 347 0.22 -27.97 1.69
N SER A 348 -1.01 -27.72 1.26
CA SER A 348 -1.36 -26.58 0.42
C SER A 348 -2.50 -25.77 1.06
N PRO A 349 -2.38 -24.44 1.23
CA PRO A 349 -1.25 -23.60 0.84
C PRO A 349 0.04 -23.85 1.65
N GLY A 350 -0.06 -24.36 2.88
CA GLY A 350 1.07 -24.51 3.80
C GLY A 350 1.27 -23.30 4.72
N THR A 351 0.27 -22.44 4.86
CA THR A 351 0.25 -21.30 5.81
C THR A 351 -0.52 -21.67 7.08
N ALA A 352 -0.47 -20.80 8.09
CA ALA A 352 -1.40 -20.88 9.22
C ALA A 352 -2.87 -20.81 8.73
N GLY A 353 -3.74 -21.62 9.32
CA GLY A 353 -5.16 -21.73 8.97
C GLY A 353 -5.51 -23.03 8.23
N PHE A 354 -6.47 -22.93 7.31
CA PHE A 354 -7.00 -24.07 6.57
C PHE A 354 -6.03 -24.52 5.47
N ASN A 355 -5.78 -25.82 5.43
CA ASN A 355 -4.90 -26.47 4.48
C ASN A 355 -5.52 -27.77 3.97
N THR A 356 -5.16 -28.14 2.75
CA THR A 356 -5.30 -29.49 2.22
C THR A 356 -4.02 -30.25 2.52
N PHE A 357 -4.17 -31.39 3.17
CA PHE A 357 -3.09 -32.31 3.53
C PHE A 357 -3.20 -33.54 2.64
N GLU A 358 -2.17 -33.83 1.86
CA GLU A 358 -2.07 -35.02 1.02
C GLU A 358 -0.85 -35.83 1.45
N LEU A 359 -1.08 -37.06 1.90
CA LEU A 359 -0.06 -37.98 2.38
C LEU A 359 0.07 -39.15 1.42
N HIS A 360 1.27 -39.33 0.85
CA HIS A 360 1.64 -40.56 0.17
C HIS A 360 2.38 -41.47 1.15
N VAL A 361 1.95 -42.71 1.26
CA VAL A 361 2.59 -43.75 2.10
C VAL A 361 3.15 -44.82 1.19
N ALA A 362 4.45 -45.07 1.29
CA ALA A 362 5.15 -46.05 0.48
C ALA A 362 6.02 -46.95 1.35
N ASP A 363 6.20 -48.18 0.91
CA ASP A 363 7.15 -49.12 1.48
C ASP A 363 8.56 -48.51 1.34
N TYR A 364 9.33 -48.55 2.42
CA TYR A 364 10.61 -47.85 2.49
C TYR A 364 11.58 -48.33 1.40
N THR A 365 11.64 -49.64 1.18
CA THR A 365 12.61 -50.31 0.31
C THR A 365 12.15 -50.36 -1.14
N THR A 366 10.93 -50.81 -1.38
CA THR A 366 10.40 -51.05 -2.73
C THR A 366 9.75 -49.81 -3.34
N GLY A 367 9.32 -48.85 -2.51
CA GLY A 367 8.56 -47.67 -2.96
C GLY A 367 7.12 -47.99 -3.39
N ALA A 368 6.65 -49.23 -3.21
CA ALA A 368 5.27 -49.61 -3.50
C ALA A 368 4.29 -48.90 -2.55
N THR A 369 3.12 -48.53 -3.04
CA THR A 369 2.07 -47.92 -2.21
C THR A 369 1.62 -48.87 -1.11
N VAL A 370 1.61 -48.41 0.13
CA VAL A 370 1.16 -49.20 1.29
C VAL A 370 -0.34 -49.01 1.47
N ALA A 371 -1.07 -50.13 1.56
CA ALA A 371 -2.48 -50.08 1.98
C ALA A 371 -2.54 -49.73 3.47
N ALA A 372 -3.48 -48.87 3.85
CA ALA A 372 -3.76 -48.52 5.24
C ALA A 372 -5.27 -48.56 5.48
N SER A 373 -5.69 -49.16 6.60
CA SER A 373 -7.09 -49.21 7.02
C SER A 373 -7.58 -47.86 7.55
N LYS A 374 -6.69 -47.11 8.21
CA LYS A 374 -6.94 -45.76 8.69
C LYS A 374 -5.63 -44.98 8.74
N VAL A 375 -5.68 -43.72 8.36
CA VAL A 375 -4.54 -42.80 8.43
C VAL A 375 -5.00 -41.52 9.11
N LEU A 376 -4.27 -41.08 10.11
CA LEU A 376 -4.51 -39.81 10.77
C LEU A 376 -3.22 -39.04 10.98
N LEU A 377 -3.33 -37.72 10.93
CA LEU A 377 -2.26 -36.80 11.27
C LEU A 377 -2.53 -36.24 12.66
N GLN A 378 -1.55 -36.31 13.56
CA GLN A 378 -1.59 -35.63 14.84
C GLN A 378 -0.64 -34.43 14.81
N PHE A 379 -1.13 -33.27 15.23
CA PHE A 379 -0.41 -32.01 15.18
C PHE A 379 -0.13 -31.52 16.59
N THR A 380 1.13 -31.18 16.83
CA THR A 380 1.60 -30.52 18.05
C THR A 380 2.48 -29.33 17.68
N GLN A 381 2.48 -28.29 18.53
CA GLN A 381 3.33 -27.13 18.34
C GLN A 381 4.41 -27.12 19.42
N PRO A 382 5.65 -27.59 19.13
CA PRO A 382 6.67 -27.77 20.15
C PRO A 382 6.95 -26.48 20.94
N LEU A 383 6.97 -25.33 20.26
CA LEU A 383 7.23 -24.02 20.87
C LEU A 383 6.06 -23.47 21.71
N ARG A 384 4.92 -24.16 21.74
CA ARG A 384 3.71 -23.78 22.49
C ARG A 384 3.05 -25.02 23.12
N PRO A 385 3.68 -25.67 24.11
CA PRO A 385 3.21 -26.93 24.66
C PRO A 385 1.81 -26.84 25.32
N SER A 386 1.36 -25.63 25.67
CA SER A 386 0.04 -25.38 26.25
C SER A 386 -1.13 -25.46 25.25
N LEU A 387 -0.88 -25.46 23.93
CA LEU A 387 -1.94 -25.47 22.90
C LEU A 387 -2.66 -26.81 22.73
N GLY A 388 -2.20 -27.87 23.41
CA GLY A 388 -2.76 -29.21 23.24
C GLY A 388 -2.44 -29.81 21.87
N THR A 389 -3.03 -30.98 21.58
CA THR A 389 -2.83 -31.68 20.31
C THR A 389 -4.12 -31.68 19.50
N SER A 390 -4.01 -31.69 18.17
CA SER A 390 -5.16 -31.87 17.28
C SER A 390 -4.94 -33.04 16.34
N THR A 391 -6.01 -33.69 15.89
CA THR A 391 -5.94 -34.81 14.94
C THR A 391 -6.76 -34.52 13.69
N LEU A 392 -6.33 -35.10 12.56
CA LEU A 392 -7.03 -35.03 11.28
C LEU A 392 -7.01 -36.41 10.63
N THR A 393 -8.19 -37.01 10.44
CA THR A 393 -8.30 -38.30 9.75
C THR A 393 -8.30 -38.07 8.24
N LEU A 394 -7.42 -38.79 7.52
CA LEU A 394 -7.29 -38.71 6.07
C LEU A 394 -8.16 -39.76 5.38
N THR A 395 -8.67 -39.42 4.20
CA THR A 395 -9.48 -40.32 3.37
C THR A 395 -8.67 -40.78 2.15
N ARG A 396 -8.71 -42.08 1.86
CA ARG A 396 -8.01 -42.68 0.72
C ARG A 396 -8.57 -42.19 -0.61
N GLN A 397 -7.67 -41.82 -1.53
CA GLN A 397 -7.96 -41.37 -2.89
C GLN A 397 -7.82 -42.51 -3.92
N GLN A 398 -8.23 -42.24 -5.17
CA GLN A 398 -8.21 -43.23 -6.25
C GLN A 398 -6.77 -43.63 -6.67
N ASP A 399 -5.84 -42.69 -6.58
CA ASP A 399 -4.41 -42.88 -6.87
C ASP A 399 -3.63 -43.57 -5.73
N GLY A 400 -4.29 -43.85 -4.60
CA GLY A 400 -3.70 -44.46 -3.43
C GLY A 400 -3.12 -43.50 -2.39
N SER A 401 -3.20 -42.17 -2.61
CA SER A 401 -2.85 -41.18 -1.59
C SER A 401 -3.94 -41.05 -0.53
N PHE A 402 -3.64 -40.36 0.57
CA PHE A 402 -4.60 -40.06 1.63
C PHE A 402 -4.74 -38.55 1.78
N GLN A 403 -5.97 -38.03 1.76
CA GLN A 403 -6.22 -36.59 1.77
C GLN A 403 -7.27 -36.18 2.80
N ALA A 404 -7.08 -35.01 3.42
CA ALA A 404 -8.14 -34.27 4.11
C ALA A 404 -7.91 -32.76 4.05
N HIS A 405 -8.97 -32.02 4.35
CA HIS A 405 -8.94 -30.57 4.49
C HIS A 405 -9.23 -30.19 5.94
N GLY A 406 -8.40 -29.32 6.53
CA GLY A 406 -8.52 -28.97 7.94
C GLY A 406 -7.72 -27.72 8.34
N GLY A 407 -8.10 -27.13 9.48
CA GLY A 407 -7.44 -25.97 10.08
C GLY A 407 -6.39 -26.32 11.14
N ASN A 408 -5.83 -27.53 11.08
CA ASN A 408 -5.01 -28.10 12.16
C ASN A 408 -3.66 -27.36 12.36
N LEU A 409 -3.13 -26.70 11.31
CA LEU A 409 -2.04 -25.73 11.44
C LEU A 409 -2.62 -24.37 11.84
N SER A 410 -3.19 -24.29 13.05
CA SER A 410 -4.02 -23.15 13.47
C SER A 410 -3.25 -21.84 13.64
N LEU A 411 -1.93 -21.92 13.78
CA LEU A 411 -1.03 -20.81 14.02
C LEU A 411 0.22 -20.94 13.16
N SER A 412 0.88 -19.80 13.00
CA SER A 412 2.16 -19.75 12.31
C SER A 412 3.28 -20.29 13.20
N GLY A 413 4.37 -20.73 12.58
CA GLY A 413 5.52 -21.35 13.22
C GLY A 413 5.72 -22.81 12.83
N ILE A 414 6.41 -23.54 13.71
CA ILE A 414 6.85 -24.90 13.44
C ILE A 414 5.96 -25.90 14.20
N TRP A 415 5.55 -26.92 13.48
CA TRP A 415 4.68 -27.99 13.91
C TRP A 415 5.38 -29.33 13.78
N GLU A 416 5.13 -30.20 14.75
CA GLU A 416 5.41 -31.62 14.62
C GLU A 416 4.11 -32.31 14.20
N VAL A 417 4.21 -33.10 13.13
CA VAL A 417 3.09 -33.83 12.54
C VAL A 417 3.42 -35.32 12.58
N ALA A 418 2.78 -36.06 13.48
CA ALA A 418 2.87 -37.51 13.50
C ALA A 418 1.84 -38.10 12.53
N ALA A 419 2.33 -38.76 11.48
CA ALA A 419 1.51 -39.56 10.58
C ALA A 419 1.34 -40.96 11.17
N ILE A 420 0.14 -41.28 11.63
CA ILE A 420 -0.21 -42.55 12.26
C ILE A 420 -0.95 -43.39 11.21
N ILE A 421 -0.35 -44.53 10.85
CA ILE A 421 -0.79 -45.43 9.79
C ILE A 421 -1.23 -46.74 10.43
N GLU A 422 -2.53 -47.03 10.41
CA GLU A 422 -3.12 -48.21 11.05
C GLU A 422 -3.45 -49.29 10.00
N ASN A 423 -3.02 -50.52 10.28
CA ASN A 423 -3.24 -51.72 9.46
C ASN A 423 -3.69 -52.90 10.32
N GLY A 424 -5.01 -52.98 10.57
CA GLY A 424 -5.57 -53.98 11.46
C GLY A 424 -5.10 -53.75 12.90
N GLU A 425 -4.30 -54.67 13.45
CA GLU A 425 -3.72 -54.54 14.80
C GLU A 425 -2.35 -53.83 14.82
N ALA A 426 -1.74 -53.60 13.66
CA ALA A 426 -0.44 -52.91 13.56
C ALA A 426 -0.64 -51.40 13.38
N SER A 427 0.16 -50.60 14.09
CA SER A 427 0.24 -49.15 13.92
C SER A 427 1.70 -48.74 13.70
N THR A 428 1.92 -47.82 12.77
CA THR A 428 3.24 -47.24 12.51
C THR A 428 3.14 -45.73 12.51
N GLU A 429 4.10 -45.08 13.19
CA GLU A 429 4.14 -43.64 13.35
C GLU A 429 5.36 -43.06 12.63
N VAL A 430 5.13 -42.01 11.84
CA VAL A 430 6.20 -41.26 11.18
C VAL A 430 6.11 -39.80 11.60
N HIS A 431 7.14 -39.32 12.29
CA HIS A 431 7.20 -37.93 12.76
C HIS A 431 7.77 -37.04 11.66
N LEU A 432 7.03 -35.99 11.31
CA LEU A 432 7.38 -35.00 10.31
C LEU A 432 7.45 -33.63 10.98
N GLN A 433 8.30 -32.76 10.43
CA GLN A 433 8.38 -31.38 10.88
C GLN A 433 7.98 -30.45 9.76
N VAL A 434 7.03 -29.56 10.08
CA VAL A 434 6.40 -28.66 9.13
C VAL A 434 6.55 -27.25 9.67
N ALA A 435 7.24 -26.39 8.92
CA ALA A 435 7.20 -24.95 9.15
C ALA A 435 6.12 -24.35 8.26
N THR A 436 5.18 -23.60 8.84
CA THR A 436 4.22 -22.84 8.03
C THR A 436 4.96 -21.79 7.20
N THR A 437 4.50 -21.60 5.97
CA THR A 437 4.96 -20.50 5.13
C THR A 437 4.40 -19.19 5.68
N GLU A 438 5.29 -18.23 5.90
CA GLU A 438 5.01 -16.90 6.44
C GLU A 438 5.76 -15.87 5.61
N ALA A 439 5.20 -14.66 5.50
CA ALA A 439 5.91 -13.56 4.85
C ALA A 439 7.18 -13.23 5.67
N PRO A 440 8.35 -13.07 5.01
CA PRO A 440 9.57 -12.73 5.72
C PRO A 440 9.41 -11.38 6.42
N PRO A 441 9.84 -11.26 7.69
CA PRO A 441 9.73 -10.01 8.40
C PRO A 441 10.72 -8.99 7.84
N THR A 442 10.38 -7.70 7.96
CA THR A 442 11.27 -6.61 7.59
C THR A 442 12.36 -6.48 8.64
N VAL A 443 13.62 -6.75 8.25
CA VAL A 443 14.79 -6.70 9.13
C VAL A 443 15.74 -5.61 8.66
N GLN A 444 16.16 -4.75 9.58
CA GLN A 444 17.28 -3.82 9.40
C GLN A 444 18.52 -4.39 10.06
N VAL A 445 19.65 -4.41 9.35
CA VAL A 445 20.92 -4.97 9.85
C VAL A 445 21.87 -3.82 10.17
N SER A 446 22.35 -3.78 11.41
CA SER A 446 23.33 -2.81 11.90
C SER A 446 24.63 -3.53 12.26
N GLN A 447 25.67 -3.30 11.45
CA GLN A 447 27.00 -3.83 11.70
C GLN A 447 27.86 -2.77 12.41
N PHE A 448 28.52 -3.18 13.49
CA PHE A 448 29.37 -2.30 14.30
C PHE A 448 30.84 -2.75 14.19
N GLY A 449 31.77 -1.79 14.12
CA GLY A 449 33.20 -2.09 14.15
C GLY A 449 33.70 -2.41 15.57
N GLY A 450 34.89 -3.01 15.68
CA GLY A 450 35.57 -3.18 16.97
C GLY A 450 35.14 -4.38 17.82
N GLY A 451 34.58 -5.43 17.20
CA GLY A 451 34.18 -6.66 17.91
C GLY A 451 32.79 -6.61 18.56
N LEU A 452 32.02 -5.55 18.30
CA LEU A 452 30.61 -5.47 18.71
C LEU A 452 29.73 -6.39 17.84
N PRO A 453 28.67 -6.98 18.42
CA PRO A 453 27.81 -7.92 17.70
C PRO A 453 27.00 -7.23 16.60
N THR A 454 26.68 -7.96 15.54
CA THR A 454 25.77 -7.48 14.50
C THR A 454 24.34 -7.53 15.02
N VAL A 455 23.66 -6.38 15.03
CA VAL A 455 22.29 -6.26 15.55
C VAL A 455 21.30 -6.28 14.39
N TYR A 456 20.32 -7.18 14.50
CA TYR A 456 19.21 -7.31 13.58
C TYR A 456 17.96 -6.73 14.23
N THR A 457 17.38 -5.69 13.62
CA THR A 457 16.17 -5.03 14.10
C THR A 457 14.98 -5.48 13.25
N ILE A 458 14.15 -6.33 13.83
CA ILE A 458 12.93 -6.85 13.21
C ILE A 458 11.78 -5.88 13.49
N GLN A 459 11.10 -5.42 12.44
CA GLN A 459 9.93 -4.55 12.59
C GLN A 459 8.69 -5.38 12.94
N LEU A 460 7.99 -5.00 14.01
CA LEU A 460 6.79 -5.66 14.50
C LEU A 460 5.55 -4.76 14.30
N ALA A 461 4.37 -5.30 14.60
CA ALA A 461 3.12 -4.54 14.57
C ALA A 461 3.15 -3.34 15.54
N SER A 462 2.30 -2.34 15.30
CA SER A 462 2.15 -1.14 16.14
C SER A 462 3.44 -0.31 16.34
N GLY A 463 4.43 -0.45 15.45
CA GLY A 463 5.70 0.26 15.52
C GLY A 463 6.67 -0.28 16.57
N MET A 464 6.40 -1.45 17.17
CA MET A 464 7.35 -2.15 18.02
C MET A 464 8.46 -2.77 17.18
N GLN A 465 9.57 -3.12 17.82
CA GLN A 465 10.72 -3.75 17.21
C GLN A 465 11.25 -4.86 18.12
N ALA A 466 11.78 -5.93 17.54
CA ALA A 466 12.63 -6.88 18.25
C ALA A 466 14.06 -6.72 17.75
N GLN A 467 14.97 -6.36 18.65
CA GLN A 467 16.40 -6.31 18.37
C GLN A 467 17.02 -7.62 18.80
N VAL A 468 17.71 -8.29 17.88
CA VAL A 468 18.34 -9.58 18.13
C VAL A 468 19.77 -9.59 17.65
N TYR A 469 20.62 -10.35 18.32
CA TYR A 469 21.99 -10.59 17.91
C TYR A 469 22.50 -11.93 18.44
N LEU A 470 23.54 -12.43 17.79
CA LEU A 470 24.36 -13.53 18.26
C LEU A 470 25.65 -12.96 18.87
N ASP A 471 26.10 -13.52 19.99
CA ASP A 471 27.39 -13.22 20.62
C ASP A 471 28.12 -14.54 20.96
N PRO A 472 29.25 -14.87 20.30
CA PRO A 472 30.08 -14.00 19.46
C PRO A 472 29.76 -14.03 17.95
N ASN A 473 28.57 -14.48 17.54
CA ASN A 473 28.16 -14.59 16.13
C ASN A 473 29.08 -15.50 15.30
N ARG A 474 29.29 -16.73 15.75
CA ARG A 474 30.09 -17.75 15.05
C ARG A 474 29.48 -19.13 15.20
N ALA A 475 29.79 -20.03 14.26
CA ALA A 475 29.38 -21.42 14.39
C ALA A 475 29.98 -22.04 15.67
N GLY A 476 29.15 -22.74 16.44
CA GLY A 476 29.51 -23.31 17.75
C GLY A 476 28.67 -22.74 18.88
N ALA A 477 29.25 -22.68 20.08
CA ALA A 477 28.59 -22.08 21.24
C ALA A 477 28.43 -20.57 21.04
N ASP A 478 27.20 -20.11 21.17
CA ASP A 478 26.76 -18.74 20.93
C ASP A 478 25.59 -18.40 21.87
N GLU A 479 25.36 -17.11 22.11
CA GLU A 479 24.23 -16.60 22.87
C GLU A 479 23.28 -15.85 21.93
N PHE A 480 22.02 -16.29 21.84
CA PHE A 480 20.99 -15.58 21.11
C PHE A 480 20.28 -14.59 22.03
N HIS A 481 20.47 -13.30 21.77
CA HIS A 481 19.84 -12.23 22.51
C HIS A 481 18.61 -11.69 21.78
N VAL A 482 17.59 -11.32 22.55
CA VAL A 482 16.41 -10.60 22.06
C VAL A 482 15.95 -9.55 23.06
N THR A 483 15.74 -8.33 22.58
CA THR A 483 15.18 -7.20 23.33
C THR A 483 14.03 -6.59 22.55
N PHE A 484 12.93 -6.27 23.22
CA PHE A 484 11.73 -5.70 22.59
C PHE A 484 11.64 -4.20 22.84
N ILE A 485 11.53 -3.41 21.78
CA ILE A 485 11.52 -1.94 21.82
C ILE A 485 10.17 -1.42 21.30
N GLY A 486 9.56 -0.49 22.02
CA GLY A 486 8.30 0.14 21.65
C GLY A 486 8.49 1.25 20.61
N ALA A 487 7.38 1.76 20.07
CA ALA A 487 7.40 2.82 19.05
C ALA A 487 8.08 4.12 19.50
N THR A 488 8.18 4.36 20.81
CA THR A 488 8.85 5.54 21.39
C THR A 488 10.34 5.31 21.68
N GLY A 489 10.89 4.14 21.32
CA GLY A 489 12.29 3.77 21.56
C GLY A 489 12.59 3.21 22.96
N ASN A 490 11.58 3.09 23.82
CA ASN A 490 11.73 2.50 25.15
C ASN A 490 11.54 0.99 25.10
N GLU A 491 12.24 0.26 25.96
CA GLU A 491 12.07 -1.18 26.09
C GLU A 491 10.67 -1.55 26.60
N VAL A 492 10.12 -2.65 26.07
CA VAL A 492 8.77 -3.13 26.36
C VAL A 492 8.82 -4.17 27.48
N PRO A 493 8.02 -4.03 28.54
CA PRO A 493 7.90 -5.06 29.56
C PRO A 493 7.30 -6.36 29.01
N ILE A 494 8.12 -7.40 28.93
CA ILE A 494 7.73 -8.75 28.52
C ILE A 494 7.47 -9.60 29.77
N ALA A 495 6.41 -10.41 29.76
CA ALA A 495 6.11 -11.38 30.81
C ALA A 495 6.93 -12.65 30.63
N GLU A 496 6.93 -13.21 29.42
CA GLU A 496 7.63 -14.44 29.06
C GLU A 496 8.07 -14.40 27.60
N ALA A 497 9.15 -15.12 27.30
CA ALA A 497 9.62 -15.34 25.93
C ALA A 497 10.10 -16.78 25.77
N THR A 498 9.73 -17.40 24.65
CA THR A 498 10.21 -18.70 24.18
C THR A 498 10.98 -18.48 22.90
N ILE A 499 12.19 -19.03 22.84
CA ILE A 499 13.07 -18.95 21.68
C ILE A 499 13.24 -20.35 21.12
N GLY A 500 12.87 -20.54 19.86
CA GLY A 500 13.13 -21.76 19.10
C GLY A 500 14.31 -21.56 18.16
N MET A 501 15.13 -22.58 17.97
CA MET A 501 16.20 -22.59 16.96
C MET A 501 15.99 -23.76 16.01
N THR A 502 15.99 -23.48 14.72
CA THR A 502 15.88 -24.48 13.66
C THR A 502 17.15 -24.44 12.80
N PRO A 503 18.06 -25.41 12.99
CA PRO A 503 19.30 -25.52 12.21
C PRO A 503 19.01 -25.92 10.75
N PRO A 504 20.00 -25.82 9.84
CA PRO A 504 19.88 -26.32 8.47
C PRO A 504 19.51 -27.80 8.37
N SER A 505 19.82 -28.60 9.41
CA SER A 505 19.47 -30.02 9.50
C SER A 505 17.97 -30.26 9.76
N GLY A 506 17.18 -29.22 10.04
CA GLY A 506 15.72 -29.25 10.05
C GLY A 506 15.07 -29.37 11.43
N THR A 507 15.73 -29.96 12.43
CA THR A 507 15.12 -30.23 13.75
C THR A 507 15.07 -28.99 14.67
N PRO A 508 13.89 -28.40 14.94
CA PRO A 508 13.77 -27.29 15.87
C PRO A 508 14.05 -27.75 17.30
N GLN A 509 14.65 -26.87 18.07
CA GLN A 509 14.89 -27.04 19.50
C GLN A 509 14.43 -25.79 20.23
N ILE A 510 13.74 -25.98 21.37
CA ILE A 510 13.47 -24.88 22.29
C ILE A 510 14.77 -24.57 23.01
N LEU A 511 15.23 -23.34 22.90
CA LEU A 511 16.38 -22.87 23.66
C LEU A 511 15.93 -22.50 25.07
N VAL A 512 16.80 -22.76 26.05
CA VAL A 512 16.57 -22.35 27.44
C VAL A 512 16.83 -20.85 27.54
N ALA A 513 15.77 -20.06 27.44
CA ALA A 513 15.83 -18.62 27.58
C ALA A 513 15.92 -18.22 29.06
N ARG A 514 16.88 -17.36 29.39
CA ARG A 514 16.98 -16.65 30.67
C ARG A 514 16.75 -15.17 30.44
N ARG A 515 16.12 -14.52 31.42
CA ARG A 515 15.88 -13.09 31.43
C ARG A 515 17.13 -12.36 31.95
N LEU A 516 17.59 -11.33 31.25
CA LEU A 516 18.75 -10.52 31.64
C LEU A 516 18.38 -9.27 32.43
N ASP A 517 17.18 -8.72 32.23
CA ASP A 517 16.67 -7.57 32.98
C ASP A 517 15.20 -7.72 33.38
N ASP A 518 14.74 -6.85 34.27
CA ASP A 518 13.35 -6.84 34.74
C ASP A 518 12.34 -6.27 33.72
N ILE A 519 12.75 -6.00 32.48
CA ILE A 519 11.93 -5.36 31.46
C ILE A 519 11.63 -6.36 30.34
N GLY A 520 12.53 -6.55 29.38
CA GLY A 520 12.24 -7.23 28.12
C GLY A 520 13.43 -7.90 27.44
N HIS A 521 14.61 -7.97 28.06
CA HIS A 521 15.79 -8.62 27.47
C HIS A 521 15.90 -10.09 27.88
N PHE A 522 15.96 -10.97 26.88
CA PHE A 522 16.22 -12.39 27.06
C PHE A 522 17.47 -12.81 26.31
N VAL A 523 18.14 -13.81 26.85
CA VAL A 523 19.24 -14.52 26.19
C VAL A 523 19.00 -16.01 26.27
N ALA A 524 19.37 -16.74 25.23
CA ALA A 524 19.33 -18.19 25.22
C ALA A 524 20.66 -18.75 24.70
N ASP A 525 21.25 -19.68 25.45
CA ASP A 525 22.43 -20.40 24.99
C ASP A 525 22.04 -21.28 23.78
N ALA A 526 22.83 -21.19 22.72
CA ALA A 526 22.61 -21.92 21.48
C ALA A 526 23.93 -22.57 21.01
N THR A 527 23.84 -23.78 20.47
CA THR A 527 24.92 -24.36 19.66
C THR A 527 24.56 -24.16 18.20
N VAL A 528 24.96 -23.03 17.63
CA VAL A 528 24.54 -22.61 16.29
C VAL A 528 25.43 -23.28 15.24
N PRO A 529 24.89 -24.09 14.32
CA PRO A 529 25.70 -24.75 13.30
C PRO A 529 26.16 -23.76 12.22
N ALA A 530 27.13 -24.18 11.41
CA ALA A 530 27.47 -23.45 10.20
C ALA A 530 26.29 -23.47 9.20
N GLY A 531 25.89 -22.30 8.71
CA GLY A 531 24.81 -22.14 7.73
C GLY A 531 23.60 -21.37 8.26
N LYS A 532 22.56 -21.28 7.42
CA LYS A 532 21.33 -20.53 7.71
C LYS A 532 20.53 -21.21 8.82
N THR A 533 20.47 -20.57 9.98
CA THR A 533 19.70 -21.05 11.14
C THR A 533 18.53 -20.11 11.39
N ARG A 534 17.32 -20.66 11.49
CA ARG A 534 16.10 -19.89 11.83
C ARG A 534 15.95 -19.83 13.35
N PHE A 535 15.65 -18.64 13.87
CA PHE A 535 15.27 -18.42 15.26
C PHE A 535 13.84 -17.93 15.31
N ASP A 536 12.97 -18.68 15.97
CA ASP A 536 11.57 -18.33 16.20
C ASP A 536 11.43 -17.71 17.58
N ILE A 537 10.71 -16.58 17.66
CA ILE A 537 10.58 -15.78 18.88
C ILE A 537 9.10 -15.65 19.18
N LEU A 538 8.71 -16.16 20.34
CA LEU A 538 7.36 -16.06 20.87
C LEU A 538 7.44 -15.33 22.20
N ALA A 539 6.71 -14.24 22.36
CA ALA A 539 6.71 -13.48 23.61
C ALA A 539 5.31 -13.00 23.96
N THR A 540 5.06 -12.82 25.25
CA THR A 540 3.82 -12.21 25.75
C THR A 540 4.21 -10.97 26.54
N THR A 541 3.69 -9.80 26.19
CA THR A 541 3.90 -8.58 26.99
C THR A 541 3.24 -8.73 28.36
N ARG A 542 3.65 -7.92 29.35
CA ARG A 542 2.94 -7.88 30.66
C ARG A 542 1.48 -7.43 30.57
N SER A 543 1.12 -6.75 29.48
CA SER A 543 -0.28 -6.39 29.17
C SER A 543 -1.07 -7.52 28.48
N GLY A 544 -0.44 -8.68 28.21
CA GLY A 544 -1.08 -9.84 27.59
C GLY A 544 -1.08 -9.84 26.06
N GLN A 545 -0.34 -8.93 25.41
CA GLN A 545 -0.22 -8.92 23.95
C GLN A 545 0.78 -10.00 23.52
N ALA A 546 0.33 -10.91 22.64
CA ALA A 546 1.21 -11.91 22.03
C ALA A 546 2.05 -11.30 20.90
N ILE A 547 3.32 -11.68 20.85
CA ILE A 547 4.30 -11.33 19.84
C ILE A 547 4.80 -12.64 19.23
N THR A 548 4.83 -12.74 17.91
CA THR A 548 5.37 -13.89 17.18
C THR A 548 6.13 -13.37 15.99
N THR A 549 7.39 -13.75 15.87
CA THR A 549 8.26 -13.38 14.76
C THR A 549 9.36 -14.43 14.60
N TYR A 550 10.12 -14.35 13.51
CA TYR A 550 11.32 -15.15 13.34
C TYR A 550 12.42 -14.34 12.68
N ILE A 551 13.64 -14.88 12.69
CA ILE A 551 14.76 -14.38 11.87
C ILE A 551 15.56 -15.57 11.35
N THR A 552 16.25 -15.41 10.23
CA THR A 552 17.24 -16.39 9.78
C THR A 552 18.61 -15.73 9.79
N ILE A 553 19.54 -16.29 10.56
CA ILE A 553 20.90 -15.76 10.73
C ILE A 553 21.88 -16.80 10.18
N THR A 554 22.92 -16.34 9.50
CA THR A 554 24.08 -17.16 9.14
C THR A 554 25.24 -16.74 10.05
N PRO A 555 25.76 -17.62 10.93
CA PRO A 555 26.83 -17.21 11.84
C PRO A 555 28.06 -16.74 11.07
N GLY A 556 28.63 -15.61 11.49
CA GLY A 556 29.83 -15.03 10.90
C GLY A 556 29.62 -14.26 9.59
N SER A 557 28.37 -13.99 9.18
CA SER A 557 28.04 -13.18 8.00
C SER A 557 28.00 -11.68 8.26
#